data_AF-A0A1I6K074-F1
#
_entry.id   AF-A0A1I6K074-F1
#
_cell.length_a   1.000
_cell.length_b   1.000
_cell.length_c   1.000
_cell.angle_alpha   90.00
_cell.angle_beta   90.00
_cell.angle_gamma   90.00
#
_symmetry.space_group_name_H-M   'P 1'
#
loop_
_entity.id
_entity.type
_entity.pdbx_description
1 polymer ?
#
loop_
_entity_poly.entity_id
_entity_poly.type
_entity_poly.pdbx_seq_one_letter_code
_entity_poly.pdbx_strand_id
1 'polypeptide(L)'
;MRKVNVCKILSMILCLSLLLANSMMVSAKEKGETTDVKVLLENAVVKAAAEQAFSLSLDEVDSQEIELLFCSDGPNHTHQYIVNSAVLILAKDQGTSKFNETQYLTILRNYTDWPDVIGNETDYLTFAGHFYDPSTGKNWLGQKSPTAKTRGVSYYNKAVTAYRSGNISLAFQYIGIGSHYVSDINEPHHASNLTAINSNHTEFEEYVDANRTSFIIPGNTLPASAYTEAKAVAVGDLLHAGAVYSKSLANLAQNNSTYYAAGNLCVKHAILNVTQYFYKFGVEVGIYQ
;
A
#
# COMPACT_ATOMS: atom_id res chain seq x y z
N MET A 1 -43.17 -4.32 0.17
CA MET A 1 -42.96 -3.48 -1.03
C MET A 1 -42.69 -2.04 -0.60
N ARG A 2 -41.41 -1.62 -0.56
CA ARG A 2 -41.01 -0.22 -0.31
C ARG A 2 -40.40 0.32 -1.59
N LYS A 3 -40.99 1.40 -2.13
CA LYS A 3 -40.52 2.12 -3.32
C LYS A 3 -39.19 2.80 -2.99
N VAL A 4 -38.14 2.47 -3.73
CA VAL A 4 -36.87 3.20 -3.69
C VAL A 4 -36.97 4.37 -4.68
N ASN A 5 -36.60 5.55 -4.19
CA ASN A 5 -36.72 6.83 -4.89
C ASN A 5 -35.65 6.95 -6.00
N VAL A 6 -36.08 6.78 -7.26
CA VAL A 6 -35.25 6.86 -8.48
C VAL A 6 -34.68 8.28 -8.75
N CYS A 7 -35.07 9.28 -7.96
CA CYS A 7 -34.71 10.68 -8.19
C CYS A 7 -33.28 11.10 -7.78
N LYS A 8 -32.54 10.29 -7.00
CA LYS A 8 -31.17 10.67 -6.58
C LYS A 8 -30.06 10.19 -7.51
N ILE A 9 -30.36 9.27 -8.44
CA ILE A 9 -29.36 8.71 -9.38
C ILE A 9 -29.27 9.54 -10.66
N LEU A 10 -30.34 10.24 -11.08
CA LEU A 10 -30.31 11.11 -12.26
C LEU A 10 -29.53 12.42 -12.05
N SER A 11 -29.40 12.90 -10.81
CA SER A 11 -28.73 14.19 -10.55
C SER A 11 -27.19 14.11 -10.60
N MET A 12 -26.60 12.91 -10.45
CA MET A 12 -25.15 12.71 -10.56
C MET A 12 -24.69 12.46 -12.00
N ILE A 13 -25.56 11.92 -12.85
CA ILE A 13 -25.24 11.67 -14.27
C ILE A 13 -25.33 12.97 -15.09
N LEU A 14 -26.15 13.94 -14.68
CA LEU A 14 -26.30 15.23 -15.38
C LEU A 14 -25.20 16.26 -15.06
N CYS A 15 -24.49 16.12 -13.94
CA CYS A 15 -23.32 16.98 -13.63
C CYS A 15 -22.06 16.58 -14.40
N LEU A 16 -21.98 15.36 -14.93
CA LEU A 16 -20.80 14.87 -15.66
C LEU A 16 -20.83 15.21 -17.16
N SER A 17 -22.00 15.58 -17.72
CA SER A 17 -22.12 16.05 -19.11
C SER A 17 -21.85 17.55 -19.30
N LEU A 18 -21.73 18.34 -18.23
CA LEU A 18 -21.39 19.77 -18.30
C LEU A 18 -19.90 20.08 -18.13
N LEU A 19 -19.08 19.12 -17.67
CA LEU A 19 -17.64 19.30 -17.53
C LEU A 19 -16.83 18.90 -18.77
N LEU A 20 -17.46 18.25 -19.77
CA LEU A 20 -16.83 17.86 -21.03
C LEU A 20 -17.11 18.82 -22.20
N ALA A 21 -17.81 19.94 -21.96
CA ALA A 21 -18.16 20.92 -23.01
C ALA A 21 -17.27 22.19 -23.02
N ASN A 22 -16.27 22.31 -22.14
CA ASN A 22 -15.44 23.52 -22.04
C ASN A 22 -14.01 23.41 -22.57
N SER A 23 -13.66 22.36 -23.32
CA SER A 23 -12.32 22.23 -23.93
C SER A 23 -12.27 22.57 -25.43
N MET A 24 -13.26 23.28 -25.96
CA MET A 24 -13.21 23.77 -27.35
C MET A 24 -13.56 25.24 -27.41
N MET A 25 -12.53 26.09 -27.33
CA MET A 25 -12.31 27.29 -28.15
C MET A 25 -11.20 28.12 -27.51
N VAL A 26 -10.01 28.12 -28.12
CA VAL A 26 -9.28 29.33 -28.54
C VAL A 26 -8.19 28.86 -29.51
N SER A 27 -8.26 29.34 -30.76
CA SER A 27 -7.17 29.30 -31.72
C SER A 27 -6.83 30.73 -32.12
N ALA A 28 -5.51 30.99 -32.21
CA ALA A 28 -4.81 32.18 -32.72
C ALA A 28 -5.01 33.48 -31.89
N LYS A 29 -4.00 34.31 -31.60
CA LYS A 29 -2.80 34.70 -32.37
C LYS A 29 -1.87 35.58 -31.49
N GLU A 30 -0.57 35.57 -31.84
CA GLU A 30 0.47 36.61 -31.61
C GLU A 30 1.23 36.78 -30.26
N LYS A 31 2.54 36.49 -30.35
CA LYS A 31 3.75 37.03 -29.68
C LYS A 31 3.60 37.84 -28.39
N GLY A 32 4.13 37.29 -27.30
CA GLY A 32 4.56 38.02 -26.11
C GLY A 32 5.04 37.06 -25.01
N GLU A 33 6.32 37.13 -24.66
CA GLU A 33 6.96 36.36 -23.58
C GLU A 33 6.23 36.61 -22.26
N THR A 34 5.53 35.59 -21.76
CA THR A 34 4.97 35.57 -20.41
C THR A 34 5.47 34.31 -19.73
N THR A 35 6.51 34.48 -18.91
CA THR A 35 7.04 33.41 -18.07
C THR A 35 5.97 33.05 -17.05
N ASP A 36 5.45 31.83 -17.14
CA ASP A 36 4.35 31.34 -16.34
C ASP A 36 4.75 31.29 -14.86
N VAL A 37 4.27 32.25 -14.06
CA VAL A 37 4.62 32.48 -12.65
C VAL A 37 4.33 31.24 -11.79
N LYS A 38 3.43 30.36 -12.26
CA LYS A 38 3.08 29.11 -11.59
C LYS A 38 4.22 28.07 -11.63
N VAL A 39 4.95 28.00 -12.75
CA VAL A 39 6.09 27.08 -12.93
C VAL A 39 7.29 27.52 -12.08
N LEU A 40 7.44 28.82 -11.82
CA LEU A 40 8.49 29.35 -10.95
C LEU A 40 8.18 29.11 -9.46
N LEU A 41 6.90 29.17 -9.05
CA LEU A 41 6.49 28.84 -7.67
C LEU A 41 6.63 27.35 -7.36
N GLU A 42 6.21 26.47 -8.27
CA GLU A 42 6.31 25.02 -8.09
C GLU A 42 7.77 24.57 -8.00
N ASN A 43 8.67 25.17 -8.78
CA ASN A 43 10.11 24.90 -8.70
C ASN A 43 10.78 25.49 -7.45
N ALA A 44 10.32 26.64 -6.94
CA ALA A 44 10.86 27.25 -5.72
C ALA A 44 10.49 26.46 -4.44
N VAL A 45 9.29 25.89 -4.39
CA VAL A 45 8.84 25.03 -3.27
C VAL A 45 9.63 23.72 -3.23
N VAL A 46 9.90 23.11 -4.39
CA VAL A 46 10.74 21.90 -4.48
C VAL A 46 12.19 22.19 -4.09
N LYS A 47 12.72 23.37 -4.44
CA LYS A 47 14.08 23.79 -4.08
C LYS A 47 14.21 24.12 -2.58
N ALA A 48 13.21 24.76 -1.99
CA ALA A 48 13.18 25.06 -0.56
C ALA A 48 13.06 23.78 0.29
N ALA A 49 12.27 22.80 -0.15
CA ALA A 49 12.17 21.50 0.51
C ALA A 49 13.48 20.70 0.43
N ALA A 50 14.22 20.81 -0.69
CA ALA A 50 15.52 20.17 -0.87
C ALA A 50 16.64 20.87 -0.05
N GLU A 51 16.61 22.20 0.07
CA GLU A 51 17.59 22.96 0.86
C GLU A 51 17.36 22.82 2.38
N GLN A 52 16.11 22.65 2.82
CA GLN A 52 15.79 22.38 4.23
C GLN A 52 16.13 20.93 4.65
N ALA A 53 16.24 20.00 3.70
CA ALA A 53 16.76 18.65 3.91
C ALA A 53 18.31 18.57 3.94
N PHE A 54 19.02 19.65 3.60
CA PHE A 54 20.49 19.67 3.44
C PHE A 54 21.23 20.35 4.61
N SER A 55 20.58 20.68 5.74
CA SER A 55 21.24 21.35 6.87
C SER A 55 21.30 20.57 8.19
N LEU A 56 20.93 19.29 8.21
CA LEU A 56 21.19 18.45 9.38
C LEU A 56 22.57 17.81 9.26
N SER A 57 23.51 18.50 9.91
CA SER A 57 24.92 18.15 10.02
C SER A 57 25.14 16.71 10.46
N LEU A 58 25.91 16.01 9.64
CA LEU A 58 26.79 14.91 10.04
C LEU A 58 27.66 15.39 11.21
N ASP A 59 27.34 15.00 12.44
CA ASP A 59 28.24 14.83 13.60
C ASP A 59 27.40 14.58 14.86
N GLU A 60 27.00 13.32 15.09
CA GLU A 60 26.83 12.69 16.42
C GLU A 60 26.17 11.31 16.25
N VAL A 61 27.02 10.29 16.08
CA VAL A 61 26.63 8.89 16.21
C VAL A 61 26.67 8.57 17.70
N ASP A 62 25.58 8.83 18.43
CA ASP A 62 25.38 8.24 19.75
C ASP A 62 23.89 7.97 20.04
N SER A 63 23.57 6.69 20.18
CA SER A 63 22.46 6.08 20.93
C SER A 63 21.10 6.79 21.06
N GLN A 64 20.56 7.41 20.01
CA GLN A 64 19.16 7.85 19.99
C GLN A 64 18.24 6.79 19.38
N GLU A 65 17.14 6.50 20.09
CA GLU A 65 15.98 5.78 19.57
C GLU A 65 15.67 6.29 18.15
N ILE A 66 15.40 5.37 17.21
CA ILE A 66 14.94 5.74 15.87
C ILE A 66 13.58 6.43 16.03
N GLU A 67 13.61 7.73 16.26
CA GLU A 67 12.43 8.58 16.25
C GLU A 67 11.97 8.61 14.79
N LEU A 68 10.86 7.91 14.54
CA LEU A 68 10.26 7.77 13.23
C LEU A 68 9.87 9.17 12.74
N LEU A 69 10.75 9.81 11.96
CA LEU A 69 10.48 11.13 11.39
C LEU A 69 9.55 10.98 10.18
N PHE A 70 8.29 11.41 10.38
CA PHE A 70 7.15 11.30 9.46
C PHE A 70 6.82 12.66 8.80
N CYS A 71 6.74 12.71 7.46
CA CYS A 71 5.88 13.63 6.65
C CYS A 71 6.06 13.30 5.14
N SER A 72 5.14 13.53 4.18
CA SER A 72 3.91 14.35 4.05
C SER A 72 3.01 13.71 2.97
N ASP A 73 1.70 13.44 3.07
CA ASP A 73 0.56 14.08 3.76
C ASP A 73 0.11 13.36 5.05
N GLY A 74 1.03 12.61 5.65
CA GLY A 74 0.86 11.87 6.89
C GLY A 74 0.80 10.36 6.66
N PRO A 75 1.33 9.53 7.58
CA PRO A 75 1.23 8.05 7.58
C PRO A 75 -0.19 7.59 7.95
N ASN A 76 -1.21 8.23 7.37
CA ASN A 76 -2.55 8.22 7.94
C ASN A 76 -3.44 7.08 7.48
N HIS A 77 -2.89 6.15 6.69
CA HIS A 77 -3.61 4.98 6.21
C HIS A 77 -2.86 3.67 6.52
N THR A 78 -3.64 2.62 6.72
CA THR A 78 -3.18 1.34 7.25
C THR A 78 -2.08 0.68 6.40
N HIS A 79 -2.10 0.81 5.06
CA HIS A 79 -1.04 0.30 4.19
C HIS A 79 0.33 0.93 4.47
N GLN A 80 0.40 2.26 4.55
CA GLN A 80 1.64 2.95 4.90
C GLN A 80 2.14 2.58 6.30
N TYR A 81 1.23 2.42 7.26
CA TYR A 81 1.57 1.96 8.61
C TYR A 81 2.25 0.59 8.56
N ILE A 82 1.67 -0.37 7.84
CA ILE A 82 2.23 -1.72 7.67
C ILE A 82 3.62 -1.66 7.03
N VAL A 83 3.80 -0.89 5.94
CA VAL A 83 5.10 -0.70 5.27
C VAL A 83 6.15 -0.12 6.21
N ASN A 84 5.79 0.91 6.99
CA ASN A 84 6.70 1.54 7.95
C ASN A 84 7.12 0.57 9.04
N SER A 85 6.17 -0.18 9.62
CA SER A 85 6.46 -1.20 10.61
C SER A 85 7.38 -2.29 10.06
N ALA A 86 7.14 -2.73 8.82
CA ALA A 86 8.00 -3.73 8.17
C ALA A 86 9.43 -3.24 7.95
N VAL A 87 9.61 -2.01 7.46
CA VAL A 87 10.95 -1.40 7.27
C VAL A 87 11.66 -1.20 8.61
N LEU A 88 10.94 -0.80 9.66
CA LEU A 88 11.49 -0.65 11.01
C LEU A 88 11.98 -2.00 11.56
N ILE A 89 11.17 -3.05 11.43
CA ILE A 89 11.53 -4.41 11.86
C ILE A 89 12.76 -4.90 11.10
N LEU A 90 12.81 -4.74 9.78
CA LEU A 90 13.98 -5.13 8.99
C LEU A 90 15.24 -4.37 9.40
N ALA A 91 15.13 -3.07 9.64
CA ALA A 91 16.26 -2.26 10.10
C ALA A 91 16.81 -2.77 11.43
N LYS A 92 15.92 -3.15 12.35
CA LYS A 92 16.28 -3.67 13.66
C LYS A 92 16.88 -5.06 13.59
N ASP A 93 16.30 -5.95 12.80
CA ASP A 93 16.67 -7.36 12.80
C ASP A 93 17.79 -7.70 11.81
N GLN A 94 17.93 -6.94 10.72
CA GLN A 94 18.88 -7.20 9.62
C GLN A 94 19.86 -6.04 9.38
N GLY A 95 19.72 -4.92 10.10
CA GLY A 95 20.49 -3.71 9.88
C GLY A 95 19.87 -2.77 8.85
N THR A 96 20.32 -1.52 8.85
CA THR A 96 19.86 -0.51 7.88
C THR A 96 20.28 -0.86 6.46
N SER A 97 19.44 -0.50 5.50
CA SER A 97 19.58 -0.89 4.09
C SER A 97 18.96 0.15 3.16
N LYS A 98 18.88 -0.16 1.85
CA LYS A 98 18.18 0.69 0.88
C LYS A 98 16.74 1.02 1.27
N PHE A 99 16.05 0.12 1.98
CA PHE A 99 14.70 0.37 2.48
C PHE A 99 14.62 1.55 3.46
N ASN A 100 15.74 1.90 4.11
CA ASN A 100 15.82 2.99 5.08
C ASN A 100 16.26 4.33 4.46
N GLU A 101 16.76 4.32 3.23
CA GLU A 101 17.11 5.56 2.53
C GLU A 101 15.82 6.36 2.27
N THR A 102 15.81 7.64 2.66
CA THR A 102 14.62 8.52 2.59
C THR A 102 13.93 8.47 1.22
N GLN A 103 14.70 8.48 0.13
CA GLN A 103 14.16 8.41 -1.22
C GLN A 103 13.30 7.16 -1.47
N TYR A 104 13.76 5.99 -1.01
CA TYR A 104 13.12 4.72 -1.30
C TYR A 104 11.98 4.44 -0.32
N LEU A 105 12.12 4.85 0.94
CA LEU A 105 11.02 4.79 1.90
C LEU A 105 9.83 5.66 1.47
N THR A 106 10.09 6.86 0.93
CA THR A 106 9.04 7.72 0.35
C THR A 106 8.38 7.05 -0.85
N ILE A 107 9.16 6.40 -1.74
CA ILE A 107 8.59 5.64 -2.86
C ILE A 107 7.68 4.51 -2.35
N LEU A 108 8.12 3.72 -1.36
CA LEU A 108 7.31 2.63 -0.81
C LEU A 108 5.98 3.13 -0.26
N ARG A 109 6.00 4.22 0.52
CA ARG A 109 4.80 4.83 1.10
C ARG A 109 3.83 5.31 0.02
N ASN A 110 4.31 6.00 -1.00
CA ASN A 110 3.45 6.52 -2.07
C ASN A 110 2.86 5.39 -2.92
N TYR A 111 3.67 4.37 -3.22
CA TYR A 111 3.28 3.32 -4.14
C TYR A 111 2.51 2.17 -3.48
N THR A 112 2.53 2.07 -2.14
CA THR A 112 1.64 1.15 -1.43
C THR A 112 0.20 1.64 -1.34
N ASP A 113 -0.08 2.93 -1.56
CA ASP A 113 -1.46 3.47 -1.64
C ASP A 113 -1.93 3.62 -3.08
N TRP A 114 -1.00 3.60 -4.04
CA TRP A 114 -1.29 3.82 -5.46
C TRP A 114 -2.40 2.92 -6.04
N PRO A 115 -2.52 1.62 -5.68
CA PRO A 115 -3.57 0.76 -6.23
C PRO A 115 -5.01 1.20 -5.98
N ASP A 116 -5.27 1.89 -4.86
CA ASP A 116 -6.60 2.36 -4.46
C ASP A 116 -7.02 3.66 -5.13
N VAL A 117 -6.06 4.41 -5.70
CA VAL A 117 -6.35 5.68 -6.35
C VAL A 117 -7.18 5.43 -7.61
N ILE A 118 -8.33 6.11 -7.71
CA ILE A 118 -9.25 6.01 -8.84
C ILE A 118 -8.50 6.24 -10.17
N GLY A 119 -8.72 5.31 -11.11
CA GLY A 119 -8.05 5.31 -12.42
C GLY A 119 -6.80 4.41 -12.50
N ASN A 120 -6.31 3.92 -11.37
CA ASN A 120 -5.24 2.92 -11.32
C ASN A 120 -5.83 1.50 -11.33
N GLU A 121 -5.42 0.64 -10.40
CA GLU A 121 -5.82 -0.77 -10.33
C GLU A 121 -7.14 -1.00 -9.57
N THR A 122 -8.10 -0.08 -9.75
CA THR A 122 -9.45 -0.13 -9.15
C THR A 122 -10.44 -1.00 -9.94
N ASP A 123 -10.00 -1.62 -11.04
CA ASP A 123 -10.77 -2.61 -11.82
C ASP A 123 -12.17 -2.14 -12.24
N TYR A 124 -12.27 -0.99 -12.91
CA TYR A 124 -13.55 -0.35 -13.23
C TYR A 124 -14.41 -0.08 -11.97
N LEU A 125 -13.76 0.36 -10.89
CA LEU A 125 -14.34 0.60 -9.55
C LEU A 125 -14.85 -0.65 -8.83
N THR A 126 -14.52 -1.85 -9.32
CA THR A 126 -14.87 -3.11 -8.66
C THR A 126 -13.84 -3.56 -7.63
N PHE A 127 -12.60 -3.05 -7.74
CA PHE A 127 -11.45 -3.46 -6.94
C PHE A 127 -11.21 -4.98 -6.96
N ALA A 128 -11.70 -5.70 -7.97
CA ALA A 128 -11.69 -7.16 -7.96
C ALA A 128 -10.29 -7.77 -7.81
N GLY A 129 -9.25 -7.11 -8.33
CA GLY A 129 -7.87 -7.54 -8.16
C GLY A 129 -7.28 -7.33 -6.76
N HIS A 130 -8.02 -6.70 -5.83
CA HIS A 130 -7.67 -6.55 -4.41
C HIS A 130 -8.14 -7.74 -3.57
N PHE A 131 -8.96 -8.63 -4.15
CA PHE A 131 -9.53 -9.77 -3.43
C PHE A 131 -8.86 -11.08 -3.84
N TYR A 132 -8.79 -12.01 -2.90
CA TYR A 132 -8.32 -13.37 -3.16
C TYR A 132 -8.84 -14.35 -2.12
N ASP A 133 -9.79 -15.20 -2.49
CA ASP A 133 -10.21 -16.31 -1.65
C ASP A 133 -9.26 -17.51 -1.82
N PRO A 134 -8.51 -17.93 -0.78
CA PRO A 134 -7.59 -19.05 -0.85
C PRO A 134 -8.28 -20.40 -1.09
N SER A 135 -9.57 -20.56 -0.71
CA SER A 135 -10.30 -21.81 -0.92
C SER A 135 -10.65 -22.05 -2.39
N THR A 136 -10.89 -20.98 -3.15
CA THR A 136 -11.33 -21.07 -4.56
C THR A 136 -10.26 -20.61 -5.55
N GLY A 137 -9.26 -19.87 -5.07
CA GLY A 137 -8.24 -19.23 -5.88
C GLY A 137 -8.77 -18.06 -6.71
N LYS A 138 -9.89 -17.44 -6.32
CA LYS A 138 -10.62 -16.45 -7.11
C LYS A 138 -10.93 -15.18 -6.33
N ASN A 139 -11.10 -14.06 -7.03
CA ASN A 139 -11.67 -12.84 -6.48
C ASN A 139 -13.21 -12.91 -6.39
N TRP A 140 -13.83 -11.83 -5.89
CA TRP A 140 -15.27 -11.77 -5.65
C TRP A 140 -16.13 -11.77 -6.93
N LEU A 141 -15.55 -11.46 -8.09
CA LEU A 141 -16.16 -11.64 -9.41
C LEU A 141 -16.00 -13.08 -9.95
N GLY A 142 -15.38 -13.99 -9.20
CA GLY A 142 -15.15 -15.37 -9.59
C GLY A 142 -13.98 -15.57 -10.58
N GLN A 143 -13.14 -14.54 -10.76
CA GLN A 143 -12.00 -14.58 -11.68
C GLN A 143 -10.74 -15.12 -10.98
N LYS A 144 -9.91 -15.86 -11.70
CA LYS A 144 -8.58 -16.31 -11.22
C LYS A 144 -7.48 -15.27 -11.41
N SER A 145 -7.74 -14.21 -12.18
CA SER A 145 -6.85 -13.09 -12.43
C SER A 145 -7.65 -11.89 -12.98
N PRO A 146 -7.37 -10.65 -12.56
CA PRO A 146 -6.48 -10.32 -11.45
C PRO A 146 -7.09 -10.72 -10.10
N THR A 147 -6.25 -11.17 -9.19
CA THR A 147 -6.49 -11.33 -7.74
C THR A 147 -5.32 -10.71 -6.97
N ALA A 148 -5.49 -10.42 -5.68
CA ALA A 148 -4.42 -9.84 -4.87
C ALA A 148 -3.17 -10.72 -4.88
N LYS A 149 -3.34 -12.05 -4.84
CA LYS A 149 -2.22 -13.00 -4.97
C LYS A 149 -1.50 -12.86 -6.31
N THR A 150 -2.23 -12.83 -7.42
CA THR A 150 -1.59 -12.71 -8.75
C THR A 150 -0.89 -11.36 -8.94
N ARG A 151 -1.45 -10.27 -8.41
CA ARG A 151 -0.84 -8.94 -8.49
C ARG A 151 0.38 -8.84 -7.60
N GLY A 152 0.30 -9.27 -6.35
CA GLY A 152 1.46 -9.33 -5.45
C GLY A 152 2.63 -10.11 -6.06
N VAL A 153 2.38 -11.30 -6.63
CA VAL A 153 3.42 -12.06 -7.33
C VAL A 153 3.94 -11.33 -8.58
N SER A 154 3.06 -10.73 -9.38
CA SER A 154 3.46 -9.99 -10.59
C SER A 154 4.38 -8.81 -10.25
N TYR A 155 4.00 -8.01 -9.26
CA TYR A 155 4.76 -6.83 -8.83
C TYR A 155 6.07 -7.22 -8.15
N TYR A 156 6.12 -8.31 -7.39
CA TYR A 156 7.38 -8.86 -6.89
C TYR A 156 8.37 -9.13 -8.03
N ASN A 157 7.94 -9.87 -9.06
CA ASN A 157 8.80 -10.25 -10.18
C ASN A 157 9.25 -9.02 -11.00
N LYS A 158 8.35 -8.04 -11.17
CA LYS A 158 8.68 -6.75 -11.80
C LYS A 158 9.73 -5.99 -10.98
N ALA A 159 9.61 -5.97 -9.65
CA ALA A 159 10.57 -5.32 -8.77
C ALA A 159 11.95 -5.96 -8.88
N VAL A 160 12.04 -7.30 -8.81
CA VAL A 160 13.30 -8.03 -8.97
C VAL A 160 13.94 -7.73 -10.32
N THR A 161 13.14 -7.75 -11.39
CA THR A 161 13.62 -7.45 -12.75
C THR A 161 14.16 -6.02 -12.85
N ALA A 162 13.40 -5.04 -12.38
CA ALA A 162 13.79 -3.64 -12.40
C ALA A 162 15.08 -3.39 -11.61
N TYR A 163 15.21 -4.00 -10.43
CA TYR A 163 16.41 -3.85 -9.59
C TYR A 163 17.64 -4.44 -10.27
N ARG A 164 17.53 -5.65 -10.83
CA ARG A 164 18.62 -6.31 -11.58
C ARG A 164 19.01 -5.56 -12.84
N SER A 165 18.11 -4.80 -13.44
CA SER A 165 18.40 -3.89 -14.55
C SER A 165 18.96 -2.53 -14.12
N GLY A 166 19.23 -2.32 -12.82
CA GLY A 166 19.76 -1.07 -12.28
C GLY A 166 18.73 0.04 -12.09
N ASN A 167 17.44 -0.22 -12.37
CA ASN A 167 16.37 0.75 -12.17
C ASN A 167 15.79 0.64 -10.76
N ILE A 168 16.58 1.09 -9.78
CA ILE A 168 16.29 0.88 -8.35
C ILE A 168 15.00 1.60 -7.94
N SER A 169 14.80 2.85 -8.36
CA SER A 169 13.57 3.59 -8.01
C SER A 169 12.32 2.87 -8.54
N LEU A 170 12.34 2.38 -9.78
CA LEU A 170 11.24 1.60 -10.34
C LEU A 170 11.04 0.26 -9.59
N ALA A 171 12.12 -0.38 -9.15
CA ALA A 171 12.01 -1.58 -8.33
C ALA A 171 11.27 -1.30 -7.01
N PHE A 172 11.60 -0.19 -6.35
CA PHE A 172 10.92 0.23 -5.12
C PHE A 172 9.47 0.66 -5.37
N GLN A 173 9.15 1.24 -6.53
CA GLN A 173 7.75 1.48 -6.93
C GLN A 173 6.99 0.15 -7.03
N TYR A 174 7.55 -0.83 -7.73
CA TYR A 174 6.90 -2.13 -7.90
C TYR A 174 6.79 -2.90 -6.59
N ILE A 175 7.81 -2.91 -5.74
CA ILE A 175 7.71 -3.62 -4.46
C ILE A 175 6.73 -2.93 -3.50
N GLY A 176 6.61 -1.59 -3.56
CA GLY A 176 5.58 -0.83 -2.86
C GLY A 176 4.16 -1.15 -3.32
N ILE A 177 3.92 -1.20 -4.64
CA ILE A 177 2.63 -1.68 -5.16
C ILE A 177 2.37 -3.14 -4.76
N GLY A 178 3.42 -3.96 -4.76
CA GLY A 178 3.33 -5.35 -4.30
C GLY A 178 2.89 -5.47 -2.84
N SER A 179 3.43 -4.64 -1.93
CA SER A 179 3.08 -4.68 -0.51
C SER A 179 1.64 -4.28 -0.21
N HIS A 180 1.03 -3.45 -1.06
CA HIS A 180 -0.41 -3.17 -1.00
C HIS A 180 -1.21 -4.47 -1.05
N TYR A 181 -1.03 -5.26 -2.11
CA TYR A 181 -1.75 -6.53 -2.28
C TYR A 181 -1.39 -7.59 -1.24
N VAL A 182 -0.18 -7.55 -0.69
CA VAL A 182 0.17 -8.39 0.46
C VAL A 182 -0.64 -7.98 1.69
N SER A 183 -0.85 -6.68 1.90
CA SER A 183 -1.69 -6.16 2.98
C SER A 183 -3.16 -6.54 2.78
N ASP A 184 -3.71 -6.39 1.57
CA ASP A 184 -5.10 -6.81 1.24
C ASP A 184 -5.34 -8.28 1.52
N ILE A 185 -4.40 -9.14 1.10
CA ILE A 185 -4.47 -10.58 1.38
C ILE A 185 -4.57 -10.86 2.88
N ASN A 186 -4.00 -9.97 3.69
CA ASN A 186 -4.02 -10.08 5.13
C ASN A 186 -5.28 -9.47 5.76
N GLU A 187 -6.15 -8.82 5.00
CA GLU A 187 -7.43 -8.31 5.46
C GLU A 187 -8.52 -9.42 5.34
N PRO A 188 -9.29 -9.72 6.41
CA PRO A 188 -10.24 -10.85 6.42
C PRO A 188 -11.37 -10.81 5.38
N HIS A 189 -11.90 -9.63 5.05
CA HIS A 189 -12.91 -9.43 4.02
C HIS A 189 -12.35 -9.66 2.60
N HIS A 190 -11.16 -9.13 2.31
CA HIS A 190 -10.42 -9.33 1.07
C HIS A 190 -10.10 -10.81 0.82
N ALA A 191 -9.71 -11.54 1.87
CA ALA A 191 -9.45 -12.98 1.84
C ALA A 191 -10.73 -13.85 1.75
N SER A 192 -11.90 -13.24 1.95
CA SER A 192 -13.20 -13.94 2.01
C SER A 192 -14.18 -13.51 0.92
N ASN A 193 -13.76 -12.64 -0.02
CA ASN A 193 -14.63 -12.03 -1.03
C ASN A 193 -15.88 -11.33 -0.43
N LEU A 194 -15.72 -10.75 0.77
CA LEU A 194 -16.73 -9.93 1.43
C LEU A 194 -16.50 -8.48 1.03
N THR A 195 -17.42 -7.87 0.30
CA THR A 195 -17.29 -6.51 -0.22
C THR A 195 -18.09 -5.53 0.63
N ALA A 196 -17.88 -4.23 0.42
CA ALA A 196 -18.70 -3.18 1.04
C ALA A 196 -20.21 -3.29 0.73
N ILE A 197 -20.61 -4.05 -0.30
CA ILE A 197 -22.01 -4.24 -0.69
C ILE A 197 -22.70 -5.32 0.16
N ASN A 198 -21.96 -6.33 0.61
CA ASN A 198 -22.54 -7.53 1.24
C ASN A 198 -22.02 -7.80 2.65
N SER A 199 -21.25 -6.88 3.24
CA SER A 199 -20.65 -7.01 4.56
C SER A 199 -20.39 -5.64 5.20
N ASN A 200 -19.76 -5.64 6.38
CA ASN A 200 -19.29 -4.47 7.12
C ASN A 200 -17.87 -4.02 6.74
N HIS A 201 -17.36 -4.46 5.58
CA HIS A 201 -15.99 -4.21 5.07
C HIS A 201 -15.48 -2.79 5.36
N THR A 202 -16.14 -1.76 4.84
CA THR A 202 -15.71 -0.36 5.02
C THR A 202 -15.67 0.06 6.49
N GLU A 203 -16.64 -0.38 7.29
CA GLU A 203 -16.67 -0.04 8.73
C GLU A 203 -15.50 -0.68 9.48
N PHE A 204 -15.14 -1.92 9.14
CA PHE A 204 -14.00 -2.59 9.73
C PHE A 204 -12.68 -1.92 9.36
N GLU A 205 -12.48 -1.57 8.09
CA GLU A 205 -11.27 -0.88 7.62
C GLU A 205 -11.13 0.52 8.25
N GLU A 206 -12.21 1.29 8.34
CA GLU A 206 -12.21 2.59 9.03
C GLU A 206 -11.85 2.44 10.53
N TYR A 207 -12.37 1.40 11.19
CA TYR A 207 -12.00 1.10 12.57
C TYR A 207 -10.52 0.74 12.69
N VAL A 208 -10.03 -0.18 11.85
CA VAL A 208 -8.64 -0.61 11.85
C VAL A 208 -7.72 0.58 11.61
N ASP A 209 -8.09 1.44 10.66
CA ASP A 209 -7.33 2.63 10.35
C ASP A 209 -7.23 3.57 11.56
N ALA A 210 -8.35 3.92 12.18
CA ALA A 210 -8.36 4.77 13.37
C ALA A 210 -7.56 4.19 14.56
N ASN A 211 -7.39 2.86 14.62
CA ASN A 211 -6.70 2.15 15.71
C ASN A 211 -5.32 1.60 15.32
N ARG A 212 -4.85 1.84 14.09
CA ARG A 212 -3.68 1.15 13.50
C ARG A 212 -2.43 1.22 14.36
N THR A 213 -2.18 2.37 15.01
CA THR A 213 -1.02 2.60 15.88
C THR A 213 -1.01 1.75 17.15
N SER A 214 -2.13 1.11 17.51
CA SER A 214 -2.21 0.16 18.63
C SER A 214 -1.78 -1.27 18.25
N PHE A 215 -1.70 -1.60 16.96
CA PHE A 215 -1.43 -2.95 16.46
C PHE A 215 0.06 -3.22 16.25
N ILE A 216 0.83 -3.12 17.34
CA ILE A 216 2.29 -3.18 17.31
C ILE A 216 2.80 -4.63 17.49
N ILE A 217 3.80 -5.04 16.69
CA ILE A 217 4.58 -6.24 16.95
C ILE A 217 5.53 -5.97 18.15
N PRO A 218 5.44 -6.72 19.26
CA PRO A 218 6.25 -6.46 20.45
C PRO A 218 7.74 -6.39 20.12
N GLY A 219 8.38 -5.30 20.56
CA GLY A 219 9.81 -5.08 20.35
C GLY A 219 10.22 -4.72 18.93
N ASN A 220 9.28 -4.58 17.97
CA ASN A 220 9.57 -4.34 16.55
C ASN A 220 10.60 -5.33 16.00
N THR A 221 10.45 -6.61 16.33
CA THR A 221 11.34 -7.69 15.91
C THR A 221 10.53 -8.94 15.60
N LEU A 222 11.05 -9.78 14.70
CA LEU A 222 10.48 -11.07 14.33
C LEU A 222 11.43 -12.22 14.69
N PRO A 223 10.90 -13.42 14.96
CA PRO A 223 11.75 -14.59 15.17
C PRO A 223 12.51 -14.95 13.89
N ALA A 224 13.72 -15.49 14.04
CA ALA A 224 14.58 -15.92 12.92
C ALA A 224 13.88 -16.90 11.94
N SER A 225 12.89 -17.65 12.41
CA SER A 225 12.06 -18.54 11.59
C SER A 225 11.28 -17.78 10.51
N ALA A 226 10.84 -16.54 10.75
CA ALA A 226 10.11 -15.73 9.77
C ALA A 226 10.98 -15.44 8.53
N TYR A 227 12.27 -15.13 8.75
CA TYR A 227 13.26 -14.88 7.70
C TYR A 227 13.68 -16.16 6.98
N THR A 228 13.81 -17.26 7.72
CA THR A 228 14.10 -18.58 7.16
C THR A 228 12.98 -19.03 6.22
N GLU A 229 11.73 -18.87 6.65
CA GLU A 229 10.54 -19.16 5.85
C GLU A 229 10.47 -18.27 4.61
N ALA A 230 10.69 -16.96 4.75
CA ALA A 230 10.67 -16.02 3.63
C ALA A 230 11.64 -16.44 2.50
N LYS A 231 12.83 -16.94 2.85
CA LYS A 231 13.79 -17.47 1.87
C LYS A 231 13.30 -18.77 1.22
N ALA A 232 12.79 -19.70 2.02
CA ALA A 232 12.44 -21.04 1.57
C ALA A 232 11.16 -21.10 0.72
N VAL A 233 10.18 -20.25 1.01
CA VAL A 233 8.83 -20.34 0.42
C VAL A 233 8.71 -19.47 -0.83
N ALA A 234 8.02 -19.96 -1.86
CA ALA A 234 7.71 -19.16 -3.04
C ALA A 234 6.77 -18.00 -2.69
N VAL A 235 6.92 -16.84 -3.34
CA VAL A 235 6.09 -15.65 -3.03
C VAL A 235 4.60 -15.95 -3.09
N GLY A 236 4.16 -16.68 -4.11
CA GLY A 236 2.75 -17.05 -4.25
C GLY A 236 2.22 -17.95 -3.12
N ASP A 237 3.08 -18.74 -2.50
CA ASP A 237 2.70 -19.62 -1.39
C ASP A 237 2.67 -18.85 -0.07
N LEU A 238 3.61 -17.92 0.12
CA LEU A 238 3.58 -16.97 1.24
C LEU A 238 2.28 -16.16 1.25
N LEU A 239 1.92 -15.58 0.09
CA LEU A 239 0.67 -14.81 -0.07
C LEU A 239 -0.57 -15.70 0.10
N HIS A 240 -0.52 -16.95 -0.33
CA HIS A 240 -1.63 -17.88 -0.08
C HIS A 240 -1.79 -18.21 1.40
N ALA A 241 -0.70 -18.46 2.12
CA ALA A 241 -0.73 -18.72 3.56
C ALA A 241 -1.29 -17.52 4.33
N GLY A 242 -0.89 -16.29 3.96
CA GLY A 242 -1.49 -15.06 4.50
C GLY A 242 -3.00 -15.00 4.31
N ALA A 243 -3.49 -15.31 3.11
CA ALA A 243 -4.92 -15.32 2.83
C ALA A 243 -5.67 -16.40 3.63
N VAL A 244 -5.08 -17.58 3.81
CA VAL A 244 -5.65 -18.65 4.64
C VAL A 244 -5.80 -18.20 6.08
N TYR A 245 -4.75 -17.57 6.64
CA TYR A 245 -4.80 -17.00 7.98
C TYR A 245 -5.90 -15.93 8.09
N SER A 246 -5.95 -14.98 7.18
CA SER A 246 -6.91 -13.87 7.26
C SER A 246 -8.35 -14.30 7.03
N LYS A 247 -8.58 -15.26 6.12
CA LYS A 247 -9.91 -15.86 5.96
C LYS A 247 -10.42 -16.50 7.26
N SER A 248 -9.54 -17.09 8.08
CA SER A 248 -9.93 -17.67 9.37
C SER A 248 -10.46 -16.62 10.37
N LEU A 249 -10.12 -15.35 10.18
CA LEU A 249 -10.53 -14.22 11.01
C LEU A 249 -11.84 -13.57 10.55
N ALA A 250 -12.44 -14.01 9.43
CA ALA A 250 -13.60 -13.36 8.82
C ALA A 250 -14.81 -13.24 9.77
N ASN A 251 -15.02 -14.22 10.65
CA ASN A 251 -16.11 -14.15 11.64
C ASN A 251 -15.85 -13.08 12.72
N LEU A 252 -14.58 -12.85 13.10
CA LEU A 252 -14.22 -11.81 14.06
C LEU A 252 -14.32 -10.42 13.40
N ALA A 253 -13.88 -10.31 12.14
CA ALA A 253 -13.93 -9.06 11.39
C ALA A 253 -15.35 -8.63 11.03
N GLN A 254 -16.30 -9.57 10.90
CA GLN A 254 -17.72 -9.28 10.67
C GLN A 254 -18.54 -8.93 11.92
N ASN A 255 -17.89 -8.84 13.09
CA ASN A 255 -18.55 -8.52 14.35
C ASN A 255 -17.86 -7.34 15.04
N ASN A 256 -18.58 -6.23 15.16
CA ASN A 256 -18.08 -4.97 15.71
C ASN A 256 -17.54 -5.10 17.14
N SER A 257 -18.09 -6.02 17.94
CA SER A 257 -17.58 -6.29 19.30
C SER A 257 -16.19 -6.94 19.32
N THR A 258 -15.75 -7.50 18.20
CA THR A 258 -14.45 -8.18 18.04
C THR A 258 -13.50 -7.47 17.08
N TYR A 259 -13.82 -6.25 16.63
CA TYR A 259 -12.97 -5.48 15.71
C TYR A 259 -11.54 -5.30 16.21
N TYR A 260 -11.35 -4.94 17.48
CA TYR A 260 -10.00 -4.81 18.04
C TYR A 260 -9.22 -6.13 17.93
N ALA A 261 -9.85 -7.25 18.26
CA ALA A 261 -9.21 -8.56 18.20
C ALA A 261 -8.85 -8.96 16.76
N ALA A 262 -9.79 -8.76 15.82
CA ALA A 262 -9.55 -9.00 14.39
C ALA A 262 -8.43 -8.09 13.86
N GLY A 263 -8.52 -6.77 14.08
CA GLY A 263 -7.51 -5.78 13.68
C GLY A 263 -6.12 -6.08 14.24
N ASN A 264 -6.03 -6.38 15.53
CA ASN A 264 -4.78 -6.74 16.18
C ASN A 264 -4.14 -8.00 15.59
N LEU A 265 -4.95 -8.98 15.16
CA LEU A 265 -4.46 -10.22 14.54
C LEU A 265 -4.09 -10.02 13.08
N CYS A 266 -4.94 -9.35 12.28
CA CYS A 266 -4.74 -9.21 10.85
C CYS A 266 -3.64 -8.18 10.52
N VAL A 267 -3.58 -7.03 11.20
CA VAL A 267 -2.55 -6.01 10.94
C VAL A 267 -1.16 -6.51 11.33
N LYS A 268 -1.02 -7.20 12.47
CA LYS A 268 0.27 -7.79 12.84
C LYS A 268 0.73 -8.87 11.87
N HIS A 269 -0.22 -9.67 11.35
CA HIS A 269 0.12 -10.66 10.32
C HIS A 269 0.46 -10.00 8.98
N ALA A 270 -0.19 -8.88 8.63
CA ALA A 270 0.18 -8.07 7.48
C ALA A 270 1.61 -7.50 7.63
N ILE A 271 1.97 -6.96 8.79
CA ILE A 271 3.33 -6.49 9.09
C ILE A 271 4.34 -7.63 8.93
N LEU A 272 4.05 -8.81 9.49
CA LEU A 272 4.88 -10.01 9.32
C LEU A 272 5.07 -10.36 7.83
N ASN A 273 3.99 -10.50 7.06
CA ASN A 273 4.06 -10.91 5.66
C ASN A 273 4.72 -9.85 4.77
N VAL A 274 4.47 -8.55 4.99
CA VAL A 274 5.18 -7.48 4.26
C VAL A 274 6.66 -7.47 4.62
N THR A 275 7.03 -7.72 5.89
CA THR A 275 8.42 -7.91 6.31
C THR A 275 9.08 -9.07 5.59
N GLN A 276 8.41 -10.23 5.52
CA GLN A 276 8.91 -11.40 4.79
C GLN A 276 9.03 -11.14 3.28
N TYR A 277 8.05 -10.43 2.70
CA TYR A 277 8.03 -10.07 1.28
C TYR A 277 9.19 -9.13 0.91
N PHE A 278 9.44 -8.10 1.72
CA PHE A 278 10.59 -7.20 1.55
C PHE A 278 11.93 -7.89 1.83
N TYR A 279 12.03 -8.70 2.87
CA TYR A 279 13.25 -9.46 3.16
C TYR A 279 13.60 -10.41 2.01
N LYS A 280 12.61 -11.16 1.50
CA LYS A 280 12.82 -12.08 0.38
C LYS A 280 13.30 -11.35 -0.87
N PHE A 281 12.65 -10.23 -1.22
CA PHE A 281 13.10 -9.36 -2.31
C PHE A 281 14.55 -8.92 -2.07
N GLY A 282 14.85 -8.41 -0.87
CA GLY A 282 16.17 -7.93 -0.51
C GLY A 282 17.25 -9.01 -0.61
N VAL A 283 16.99 -10.25 -0.17
CA VAL A 283 17.90 -11.38 -0.36
C VAL A 283 18.08 -11.70 -1.85
N GLU A 284 16.99 -11.74 -2.61
CA GLU A 284 17.00 -12.11 -4.03
C GLU A 284 17.73 -11.09 -4.93
N VAL A 285 17.81 -9.83 -4.48
CA VAL A 285 18.53 -8.76 -5.18
C VAL A 285 19.84 -8.34 -4.51
N GLY A 286 20.25 -9.02 -3.44
CA GLY A 286 21.53 -8.81 -2.76
C GLY A 286 21.60 -7.59 -1.83
N ILE A 287 20.46 -7.09 -1.34
CA ILE A 287 20.40 -6.09 -0.26
C ILE A 287 20.71 -6.73 1.11
N TYR A 288 20.21 -7.95 1.35
CA TYR A 288 20.43 -8.70 2.60
C TYR A 288 21.20 -9.99 2.31
N GLN A 289 21.94 -10.48 3.31
CA GLN A 289 22.71 -11.74 3.26
C GLN A 289 21.98 -12.90 3.95
#